data_AF-A0A0Q7WUS5-F1
#
_entry.id   AF-A0A0Q7WUS5-F1
#
_cell.length_a   1.000
_cell.length_b   1.000
_cell.length_c   1.000
_cell.angle_alpha   90.00
_cell.angle_beta   90.00
_cell.angle_gamma   90.00
#
_symmetry.space_group_name_H-M   'P 1'
#
loop_
_entity.id
_entity.type
_entity.pdbx_description
1 polymer ?
#
loop_
_entity_poly.entity_id
_entity_poly.type
_entity_poly.pdbx_seq_one_letter_code
_entity_poly.pdbx_strand_id
1 'polypeptide(L)'
;MPLADLSALRFKRGAPARQGPAFWRGHFRSDAQGSTFLNTRALGKGHVWVNGHHLGRYWRVGPQQSLFLPASWLHKGDNEIIILDLDEAAEAPCVQGLRDPIFSKPG
;
A
#
# COMPACT_ATOMS: atom_id res chain seq x y z
N MET A 1 -3.74 2.69 -18.66
CA MET A 1 -2.47 2.98 -17.94
C MET A 1 -1.62 1.72 -17.89
N PRO A 2 -0.27 1.81 -17.92
CA PRO A 2 0.57 0.68 -17.55
C PRO A 2 0.26 0.25 -16.10
N LEU A 3 0.38 -1.05 -15.79
CA LEU A 3 0.04 -1.64 -14.47
C LEU A 3 -1.43 -1.45 -14.04
N ALA A 4 -2.36 -1.37 -15.01
CA ALA A 4 -3.80 -1.33 -14.74
C ALA A 4 -4.39 -2.71 -14.40
N ASP A 5 -3.70 -3.79 -14.78
CA ASP A 5 -4.09 -5.17 -14.45
C ASP A 5 -2.90 -5.87 -13.79
N LEU A 6 -3.12 -6.34 -12.56
CA LEU A 6 -2.14 -7.06 -11.75
C LEU A 6 -2.48 -8.55 -11.58
N SER A 7 -3.54 -9.04 -12.24
CA SER A 7 -4.02 -10.43 -12.13
C SER A 7 -3.00 -11.48 -12.62
N ALA A 8 -2.12 -11.07 -13.54
CA ALA A 8 -1.04 -11.90 -14.05
C ALA A 8 0.10 -12.11 -13.04
N LEU A 9 0.18 -11.30 -11.97
CA LEU A 9 1.22 -11.46 -10.95
C LEU A 9 1.11 -12.83 -10.27
N ARG A 10 2.26 -13.39 -9.91
CA ARG A 10 2.37 -14.66 -9.18
C ARG A 10 3.12 -14.38 -7.89
N PHE A 11 2.47 -14.65 -6.78
CA PHE A 11 3.01 -14.39 -5.44
C PHE A 11 3.41 -15.71 -4.78
N LYS A 12 4.57 -15.73 -4.11
CA LYS A 12 5.06 -16.88 -3.35
C LYS A 12 5.32 -16.45 -1.91
N ARG A 13 4.75 -17.16 -0.94
CA ARG A 13 5.01 -16.91 0.49
C ARG A 13 6.43 -17.36 0.84
N GLY A 14 7.08 -16.64 1.76
CA GLY A 14 8.43 -16.96 2.23
C GLY A 14 9.49 -16.91 1.14
N ALA A 15 9.24 -16.19 0.04
CA ALA A 15 10.29 -15.89 -0.91
C ALA A 15 11.35 -15.02 -0.20
N PRO A 16 12.65 -15.29 -0.41
CA PRO A 16 13.69 -14.44 0.15
C PRO A 16 13.50 -13.01 -0.37
N ALA A 17 13.81 -12.02 0.48
CA ALA A 17 13.84 -10.64 0.06
C ALA A 17 14.74 -10.52 -1.18
N ARG A 18 14.15 -10.07 -2.29
CA ARG A 18 14.90 -9.84 -3.53
C ARG A 18 15.53 -8.46 -3.47
N GLN A 19 16.76 -8.37 -3.96
CA GLN A 19 17.38 -7.09 -4.27
C GLN A 19 16.67 -6.51 -5.50
N GLY A 20 16.21 -5.28 -5.41
CA GLY A 20 15.44 -4.55 -6.43
C GLY A 20 13.92 -4.49 -6.23
N PRO A 21 13.21 -3.86 -7.19
CA PRO A 21 11.77 -3.67 -7.12
C PRO A 21 10.97 -4.96 -6.95
N ALA A 22 10.01 -4.96 -6.02
CA ALA A 22 9.21 -6.13 -5.70
C ALA A 22 7.73 -5.81 -5.47
N PHE A 23 6.87 -6.73 -5.90
CA PHE A 23 5.46 -6.72 -5.56
C PHE A 23 5.19 -7.56 -4.31
N TRP A 24 4.52 -6.95 -3.35
CA TRP A 24 4.07 -7.56 -2.11
C TRP A 24 2.56 -7.64 -2.12
N ARG A 25 2.00 -8.75 -1.63
CA ARG A 25 0.55 -8.92 -1.46
C ARG A 25 0.23 -9.24 -0.02
N GLY A 26 -0.72 -8.49 0.54
CA GLY A 26 -1.28 -8.70 1.86
C GLY A 26 -2.81 -8.71 1.81
N HIS A 27 -3.41 -9.07 2.95
CA HIS A 27 -4.85 -8.97 3.14
C HIS A 27 -5.13 -8.36 4.51
N PHE A 28 -6.22 -7.62 4.62
CA PHE A 28 -6.70 -7.07 5.89
C PHE A 28 -8.23 -7.14 5.96
N ARG A 29 -8.75 -7.19 7.18
CA ARG A 29 -10.20 -7.13 7.40
C ARG A 29 -10.65 -5.71 7.71
N SER A 30 -11.78 -5.33 7.14
CA SER A 30 -12.46 -4.05 7.40
C SER A 30 -13.94 -4.31 7.67
N ASP A 31 -14.49 -3.63 8.67
CA ASP A 31 -15.94 -3.66 8.92
C ASP A 31 -16.73 -2.70 8.00
N ALA A 32 -16.05 -2.10 7.00
CA ALA A 32 -16.59 -1.15 6.02
C ALA A 32 -17.24 0.10 6.65
N GLN A 33 -16.52 0.75 7.57
CA GLN A 33 -16.95 2.03 8.12
C GLN A 33 -16.09 3.18 7.59
N GLY A 34 -16.61 3.88 6.58
CA GLY A 34 -16.04 5.14 6.10
C GLY A 34 -14.69 5.03 5.39
N SER A 35 -14.23 6.17 4.91
CA SER A 35 -12.92 6.29 4.27
C SER A 35 -11.83 6.32 5.33
N THR A 36 -10.61 5.91 4.97
CA THR A 36 -9.46 5.87 5.87
C THR A 36 -8.21 6.41 5.16
N PHE A 37 -7.10 6.50 5.87
CA PHE A 37 -5.79 6.79 5.30
C PHE A 37 -4.83 5.63 5.57
N LEU A 38 -4.11 5.15 4.56
CA LEU A 38 -3.06 4.16 4.76
C LEU A 38 -1.76 4.85 5.17
N ASN A 39 -1.21 4.50 6.33
CA ASN A 39 0.11 4.94 6.80
C ASN A 39 1.21 4.30 5.94
N THR A 40 1.97 5.10 5.20
CA THR A 40 3.04 4.61 4.31
C THR A 40 4.44 4.89 4.84
N ARG A 41 4.60 5.39 6.07
CA ARG A 41 5.91 5.76 6.65
C ARG A 41 6.90 4.61 6.76
N ALA A 42 6.40 3.39 6.91
CA ALA A 42 7.22 2.17 6.98
C ALA A 42 7.70 1.69 5.60
N LEU A 43 7.24 2.33 4.51
CA LEU A 43 7.59 1.96 3.14
C LEU A 43 8.69 2.90 2.59
N GLY A 44 9.37 2.48 1.53
CA GLY A 44 10.41 3.28 0.85
C GLY A 44 9.86 4.26 -0.18
N LYS A 45 9.71 3.78 -1.42
CA LYS A 45 9.11 4.50 -2.55
C LYS A 45 8.36 3.50 -3.41
N GLY A 46 7.17 3.85 -3.88
CA GLY A 46 6.40 2.88 -4.63
C GLY A 46 4.95 3.24 -4.90
N HIS A 47 4.15 2.21 -5.15
CA HIS A 47 2.74 2.30 -5.52
C HIS A 47 1.90 1.33 -4.69
N VAL A 48 0.65 1.71 -4.39
CA VAL A 48 -0.31 0.88 -3.64
C VAL A 48 -1.57 0.66 -4.45
N TRP A 49 -2.10 -0.56 -4.39
CA TRP A 49 -3.43 -0.92 -4.88
C TRP A 49 -4.24 -1.55 -3.75
N VAL A 50 -5.54 -1.24 -3.69
CA VAL A 50 -6.50 -1.90 -2.79
C VAL A 50 -7.65 -2.42 -3.63
N ASN A 51 -7.94 -3.73 -3.53
CA ASN A 51 -8.98 -4.40 -4.31
C ASN A 51 -8.91 -4.08 -5.81
N GLY A 52 -7.70 -4.04 -6.38
CA GLY A 52 -7.46 -3.71 -7.79
C GLY A 52 -7.45 -2.21 -8.13
N HIS A 53 -7.89 -1.32 -7.24
CA HIS A 53 -7.84 0.13 -7.47
C HIS A 53 -6.46 0.71 -7.15
N HIS A 54 -5.86 1.43 -8.10
CA HIS A 54 -4.59 2.12 -7.87
C HIS A 54 -4.79 3.32 -6.95
N LEU A 55 -4.26 3.23 -5.73
CA LEU A 55 -4.40 4.24 -4.68
C LEU A 55 -3.46 5.43 -4.88
N GLY A 56 -2.33 5.19 -5.54
CA GLY A 56 -1.38 6.24 -5.87
C GLY A 56 0.05 5.85 -5.54
N ARG A 57 0.89 6.89 -5.44
CA ARG A 57 2.32 6.79 -5.16
C ARG A 57 2.62 7.20 -3.73
N TYR A 58 3.53 6.49 -3.08
CA TYR A 58 4.11 6.90 -1.81
C TYR A 58 5.62 7.14 -1.97
N TRP A 59 6.15 8.02 -1.14
CA TRP A 59 7.59 8.21 -1.02
C TRP A 59 7.94 8.73 0.37
N ARG A 60 8.81 8.01 1.08
CA ARG A 60 9.22 8.32 2.45
C ARG A 60 9.80 9.73 2.62
N VAL A 61 10.31 10.35 1.56
CA VAL A 61 10.83 11.73 1.58
C VAL A 61 9.74 12.73 1.98
N GLY A 62 8.46 12.45 1.68
CA GLY A 62 7.34 13.32 2.02
C GLY A 62 7.08 14.44 0.99
N PRO A 63 6.24 15.44 1.33
CA PRO A 63 5.62 15.67 2.64
C PRO A 63 4.45 14.72 2.96
N GLN A 64 3.81 14.14 1.95
CA GLN A 64 2.70 13.21 2.15
C GLN A 64 3.20 11.85 2.66
N GLN A 65 2.69 11.42 3.82
CA GLN A 65 3.09 10.17 4.48
C GLN A 65 1.90 9.21 4.68
N SER A 66 0.80 9.47 3.99
CA SER A 66 -0.38 8.63 3.98
C SER A 66 -1.17 8.76 2.67
N LEU A 67 -1.88 7.71 2.29
CA LEU A 67 -2.73 7.69 1.10
C LEU A 67 -4.20 7.58 1.49
N PHE A 68 -5.05 8.46 0.95
CA PHE A 68 -6.49 8.41 1.19
C PHE A 68 -7.10 7.20 0.50
N LEU A 69 -7.81 6.36 1.26
CA LEU A 69 -8.53 5.18 0.81
C LEU A 69 -10.04 5.43 0.91
N PRO A 70 -10.73 5.63 -0.23
CA PRO A 70 -12.17 5.83 -0.26
C PRO A 70 -12.93 4.63 0.30
N ALA A 71 -14.00 4.90 1.07
CA ALA A 71 -14.90 3.87 1.57
C ALA A 71 -15.46 2.97 0.45
N SER A 72 -15.72 3.53 -0.73
CA SER A 72 -16.26 2.83 -1.88
C SER A 72 -15.32 1.78 -2.49
N TRP A 73 -14.04 1.80 -2.12
CA TRP A 73 -13.05 0.81 -2.57
C TRP A 73 -12.83 -0.30 -1.56
N LEU A 74 -13.44 -0.19 -0.38
CA LEU A 74 -13.37 -1.20 0.68
C LEU A 74 -14.53 -2.18 0.58
N HIS A 75 -14.23 -3.45 0.76
CA HIS A 75 -15.20 -4.50 1.01
C HIS A 75 -15.40 -4.69 2.51
N LYS A 76 -16.63 -5.04 2.91
CA LYS A 76 -16.87 -5.56 4.26
C LYS A 76 -16.26 -6.96 4.35
N GLY A 77 -15.42 -7.20 5.35
CA GLY A 77 -14.62 -8.41 5.47
C GLY A 77 -13.26 -8.25 4.82
N ASP A 78 -12.89 -9.17 3.92
CA ASP A 78 -11.54 -9.30 3.39
C ASP A 78 -11.24 -8.30 2.26
N ASN A 79 -10.07 -7.68 2.33
CA ASN A 79 -9.58 -6.72 1.35
C ASN A 79 -8.16 -7.09 0.93
N GLU A 80 -7.89 -7.10 -0.37
CA GLU A 80 -6.54 -7.31 -0.92
C GLU A 80 -5.80 -5.98 -0.98
N ILE A 81 -4.53 -5.99 -0.59
CA ILE A 81 -3.60 -4.90 -0.83
C ILE A 81 -2.37 -5.41 -1.57
N ILE A 82 -2.00 -4.69 -2.63
CA ILE A 82 -0.77 -4.93 -3.39
C ILE A 82 0.11 -3.69 -3.29
N ILE A 83 1.39 -3.89 -2.99
CA ILE A 83 2.39 -2.82 -2.88
C ILE A 83 3.52 -3.14 -3.85
N LEU A 84 3.86 -2.21 -4.74
CA LEU A 84 5.11 -2.22 -5.46
C LEU A 84 6.10 -1.36 -4.68
N ASP A 85 7.12 -1.96 -4.07
CA ASP A 85 8.24 -1.22 -3.44
C ASP A 85 9.43 -1.18 -4.40
N LEU A 86 10.03 0.01 -4.56
CA LEU A 86 11.14 0.29 -5.48
C LEU A 86 12.48 0.52 -4.76
N ASP A 87 12.47 0.80 -3.45
CA ASP A 87 13.64 1.28 -2.69
C ASP A 87 14.09 0.30 -1.61
N GLU A 88 13.61 -0.96 -1.64
CA GLU A 88 14.07 -2.06 -0.77
C GLU A 88 13.95 -1.79 0.74
N ALA A 89 13.08 -0.85 1.14
CA ALA A 89 13.13 -0.31 2.50
C ALA A 89 12.57 -1.25 3.59
N ALA A 90 11.84 -2.31 3.21
CA ALA A 90 11.22 -3.21 4.17
C ALA A 90 11.34 -4.69 3.72
N GLU A 91 11.92 -5.53 4.59
CA GLU A 91 11.92 -6.99 4.43
C GLU A 91 10.49 -7.57 4.43
N ALA A 92 9.56 -6.87 5.09
CA ALA A 92 8.13 -7.17 5.09
C ALA A 92 7.34 -5.84 5.22
N PRO A 93 6.87 -5.25 4.12
CA PRO A 93 6.13 -3.99 4.17
C PRO A 93 4.82 -4.18 4.95
N CYS A 94 4.61 -3.31 5.94
CA CYS A 94 3.39 -3.25 6.73
C CYS A 94 2.76 -1.86 6.58
N VAL A 95 1.44 -1.82 6.42
CA VAL A 95 0.65 -0.58 6.40
C VAL A 95 -0.49 -0.69 7.39
N GLN A 96 -0.90 0.46 7.92
CA GLN A 96 -1.96 0.55 8.91
C GLN A 96 -2.98 1.62 8.49
N GLY A 97 -4.26 1.34 8.70
CA GLY A 97 -5.32 2.33 8.56
C GLY A 97 -5.26 3.39 9.66
N LEU A 98 -5.47 4.64 9.29
CA LEU A 98 -5.49 5.81 10.16
C LEU A 98 -6.83 6.55 10.04
N ARG A 99 -7.17 7.30 11.09
CA ARG A 99 -8.34 8.19 11.07
C ARG A 99 -8.04 9.48 10.31
N ASP A 100 -6.85 10.05 10.54
CA ASP A 100 -6.43 11.33 9.98
C ASP A 100 -5.19 11.17 9.07
N PRO A 101 -5.01 12.05 8.07
CA PRO A 101 -3.82 12.04 7.23
C PRO A 101 -2.56 12.42 8.01
N ILE A 102 -1.43 11.84 7.62
CA ILE A 102 -0.10 12.24 8.12
C ILE A 102 0.66 12.98 7.03
N PHE A 103 1.15 14.16 7.40
CA PHE A 103 2.14 14.92 6.66
C PHE A 103 3.41 15.03 7.51
N SER A 104 4.60 14.94 6.89
CA SER A 104 5.83 15.31 7.58
C SER A 104 5.87 16.83 7.76
N LYS A 105 6.36 17.28 8.92
CA LYS A 105 6.59 18.72 9.16
C LYS A 105 7.79 19.17 8.29
N PRO A 106 7.76 20.37 7.68
CA PRO A 106 8.96 20.98 7.13
C PRO A 106 10.00 21.13 8.24
N GLY A 107 11.25 20.75 7.95
CA GLY A 107 12.41 21.03 8.80
C GLY A 107 12.93 22.44 8.61
#